data_AF-A0A212TQL3-F1
#
_entry.id   AF-A0A212TQL3-F1
#
_cell.length_a   1.000
_cell.length_b   1.000
_cell.length_c   1.000
_cell.angle_alpha   90.00
_cell.angle_beta   90.00
_cell.angle_gamma   90.00
#
_symmetry.space_group_name_H-M   'P 1'
#
loop_
_entity.id
_entity.type
_entity.pdbx_description
1 polymer ?
#
loop_
_entity_poly.entity_id
_entity_poly.type
_entity_poly.pdbx_seq_one_letter_code
_entity_poly.pdbx_strand_id
1 'polypeptide(L)'
;MPKSLRRALHCWLLLPCLALQPFLASANSQENFDTGSKPDYPTGTVALPSGSWILNDALLGTADADHKNGPQAVRLQRNGLLTMGFFVPNGASTVTVQHAIYGTDASSSWELWAQSEACNCNKWTKVGSTVLTTSSTLQTAAFTVNIPGKVKFEIRKTSGGLARLDIDDFTVTDYSGVTEPTIDNVNLALGNPSGAVADPSYPNNYLLAKPQYVVGYNRDQGKPNWVSWHLEAADVVSLANRQDDFRNDTSLPDGWYQVQGTSYVGSGFDRGHNCPSADRTSSVENNSATFLMTNMMPQAADNNQGPWAVLEGYTRDILPGNEVYIICGSYGVGGTGVNGYMESIDQGRITVPNRTWKVIVILPVGDNDASRVSATTRVIAVDMPNTNGIRNTSWGTFRTSVDAIEQATGYDLLSQLSVEVQTAIESKVDAGPVQ
;
A
#
# COMPACT_ATOMS: atom_id res chain seq x y z
N MET A 1 -19.31 11.19 -96.23
CA MET A 1 -18.11 10.71 -96.98
C MET A 1 -17.22 11.93 -97.25
N PRO A 2 -15.87 11.88 -97.16
CA PRO A 2 -14.98 10.93 -96.49
C PRO A 2 -13.78 11.57 -95.70
N LYS A 3 -13.10 10.72 -94.89
CA LYS A 3 -11.63 10.58 -94.65
C LYS A 3 -10.82 11.74 -94.00
N SER A 4 -10.37 11.62 -92.73
CA SER A 4 -9.17 10.91 -92.21
C SER A 4 -7.94 11.84 -92.06
N LEU A 5 -7.31 12.02 -90.89
CA LEU A 5 -6.15 11.26 -90.35
C LEU A 5 -5.83 11.80 -88.93
N ARG A 6 -5.79 10.97 -87.86
CA ARG A 6 -4.60 10.51 -87.06
C ARG A 6 -3.69 11.64 -86.51
N ARG A 7 -3.18 11.66 -85.25
CA ARG A 7 -3.10 10.76 -84.07
C ARG A 7 -2.42 11.57 -82.94
N ALA A 8 -2.75 11.26 -81.67
CA ALA A 8 -1.90 11.21 -80.46
C ALA A 8 -2.57 11.86 -79.22
N LEU A 9 -3.30 11.08 -78.44
CA LEU A 9 -3.64 11.40 -77.04
C LEU A 9 -2.79 10.50 -76.12
N HIS A 10 -2.00 11.11 -75.24
CA HIS A 10 -1.34 10.41 -74.14
C HIS A 10 -2.35 10.24 -73.00
N CYS A 11 -2.71 8.99 -72.71
CA CYS A 11 -3.54 8.59 -71.59
C CYS A 11 -2.66 8.55 -70.33
N TRP A 12 -2.86 9.47 -69.39
CA TRP A 12 -2.28 9.39 -68.05
C TRP A 12 -3.18 8.53 -67.18
N LEU A 13 -2.73 7.32 -66.84
CA LEU A 13 -3.33 6.52 -65.79
C LEU A 13 -3.03 7.16 -64.42
N LEU A 14 -4.08 7.64 -63.75
CA LEU A 14 -4.05 7.93 -62.32
C LEU A 14 -4.06 6.60 -61.56
N LEU A 15 -2.90 6.17 -61.05
CA LEU A 15 -2.85 5.17 -59.97
C LEU A 15 -3.35 5.84 -58.67
N PRO A 16 -4.24 5.22 -57.89
CA PRO A 16 -4.53 5.68 -56.55
C PRO A 16 -3.29 5.42 -55.68
N CYS A 17 -2.68 6.50 -55.20
CA CYS A 17 -1.64 6.46 -54.18
C CYS A 17 -2.28 5.92 -52.90
N LEU A 18 -2.01 4.65 -52.58
CA LEU A 18 -2.35 4.05 -51.30
C LEU A 18 -1.47 4.73 -50.24
N ALA A 19 -2.01 5.75 -49.57
CA ALA A 19 -1.34 6.33 -48.42
C ALA A 19 -1.20 5.24 -47.36
N LEU A 20 0.03 4.88 -47.00
CA LEU A 20 0.29 4.15 -45.76
C LEU A 20 -0.25 5.00 -44.61
N GLN A 21 -1.36 4.59 -44.02
CA GLN A 21 -1.68 5.05 -42.67
C GLN A 21 -0.59 4.51 -41.75
N PRO A 22 0.02 5.35 -40.89
CA PRO A 22 0.90 4.83 -39.85
C PRO A 22 0.06 3.86 -39.01
N PHE A 23 0.55 2.62 -38.86
CA PHE A 23 0.02 1.72 -37.84
C PHE A 23 0.11 2.47 -36.51
N LEU A 24 -1.03 2.86 -35.95
CA LEU A 24 -1.12 3.14 -34.53
C LEU A 24 -0.84 1.80 -33.87
N ALA A 25 0.39 1.61 -33.38
CA ALA A 25 0.67 0.52 -32.47
C ALA A 25 -0.31 0.66 -31.31
N SER A 26 -1.17 -0.35 -31.13
CA SER A 26 -1.90 -0.50 -29.87
C SER A 26 -0.84 -0.50 -28.78
N ALA A 27 -0.84 0.48 -27.89
CA ALA A 27 0.04 0.48 -26.73
C ALA A 27 -0.17 -0.85 -26.00
N ASN A 28 0.81 -1.75 -26.09
CA ASN A 28 0.73 -3.03 -25.42
C ASN A 28 0.92 -2.77 -23.93
N SER A 29 0.06 -3.36 -23.10
CA SER A 29 0.17 -3.25 -21.64
C SER A 29 1.29 -4.13 -21.08
N GLN A 30 1.98 -4.89 -21.93
CA GLN A 30 3.10 -5.78 -21.57
C GLN A 30 4.36 -5.46 -22.37
N GLU A 31 5.51 -5.44 -21.68
CA GLU A 31 6.84 -5.27 -22.25
C GLU A 31 7.82 -6.27 -21.61
N ASN A 32 8.40 -7.15 -22.43
CA ASN A 32 9.39 -8.13 -22.00
C ASN A 32 10.83 -7.70 -22.29
N PHE A 33 11.04 -6.52 -22.91
CA PHE A 33 12.35 -5.96 -23.24
C PHE A 33 13.24 -6.81 -24.18
N ASP A 34 12.73 -7.93 -24.71
CA ASP A 34 13.46 -8.92 -25.51
C ASP A 34 13.87 -8.45 -26.92
N THR A 35 13.50 -7.23 -27.30
CA THR A 35 13.78 -6.66 -28.61
C THR A 35 14.33 -5.24 -28.51
N GLY A 36 14.73 -4.66 -29.63
CA GLY A 36 15.40 -3.36 -29.65
C GLY A 36 16.86 -3.45 -29.20
N SER A 37 17.53 -2.30 -29.20
CA SER A 37 18.94 -2.21 -28.83
C SER A 37 19.24 -0.85 -28.23
N LYS A 38 19.94 -0.86 -27.09
CA LYS A 38 20.53 0.33 -26.46
C LYS A 38 21.75 -0.14 -25.66
N PRO A 39 22.96 -0.12 -26.25
CA PRO A 39 24.12 -0.81 -25.69
C PRO A 39 24.86 -0.02 -24.60
N ASP A 40 24.51 1.24 -24.38
CA ASP A 40 25.20 2.15 -23.47
C ASP A 40 24.25 2.83 -22.47
N TYR A 41 24.83 3.36 -21.40
CA TYR A 41 24.08 3.92 -20.27
C TYR A 41 23.48 5.33 -20.46
N PRO A 42 24.06 6.28 -21.23
CA PRO A 42 23.50 7.63 -21.37
C PRO A 42 22.04 7.64 -21.82
N THR A 43 21.27 8.70 -21.53
CA THR A 43 19.86 8.78 -21.91
C THR A 43 19.63 8.48 -23.39
N GLY A 44 18.70 7.56 -23.66
CA GLY A 44 18.27 7.25 -25.02
C GLY A 44 16.87 6.67 -25.05
N THR A 45 16.18 6.89 -26.17
CA THR A 45 14.84 6.37 -26.40
C THR A 45 14.91 5.12 -27.26
N VAL A 46 14.20 4.06 -26.85
CA VAL A 46 14.10 2.79 -27.56
C VAL A 46 12.65 2.54 -27.93
N ALA A 47 12.40 2.18 -29.20
CA ALA A 47 11.10 1.69 -29.61
C ALA A 47 11.02 0.19 -29.33
N LEU A 48 10.10 -0.19 -28.46
CA LEU A 48 9.84 -1.57 -28.05
C LEU A 48 8.39 -1.97 -28.41
N PRO A 49 8.02 -3.26 -28.34
CA PRO A 49 6.69 -3.73 -28.73
C PRO A 49 5.53 -3.05 -28.00
N SER A 50 5.72 -2.66 -26.73
CA SER A 50 4.71 -1.89 -25.98
C SER A 50 4.62 -0.42 -26.37
N GLY A 51 5.73 0.17 -26.80
CA GLY A 51 5.83 1.56 -27.20
C GLY A 51 7.23 2.13 -27.00
N SER A 52 7.32 3.45 -26.94
CA SER A 52 8.59 4.17 -26.76
C SER A 52 9.00 4.19 -25.28
N TRP A 53 10.22 3.78 -24.96
CA TRP A 53 10.78 3.82 -23.61
C TRP A 53 12.03 4.70 -23.57
N ILE A 54 12.14 5.52 -22.52
CA ILE A 54 13.32 6.35 -22.27
C ILE A 54 14.13 5.67 -21.18
N LEU A 55 15.38 5.33 -21.51
CA LEU A 55 16.33 4.67 -20.64
C LEU A 55 17.43 5.68 -20.28
N ASN A 56 17.55 6.05 -19.01
CA ASN A 56 18.57 6.97 -18.50
C ASN A 56 19.43 6.25 -17.45
N ASP A 57 20.77 6.34 -17.57
CA ASP A 57 21.70 5.50 -16.80
C ASP A 57 21.27 4.01 -16.84
N ALA A 58 20.80 3.59 -18.01
CA ALA A 58 20.24 2.26 -18.25
C ALA A 58 20.56 1.78 -19.67
N LEU A 59 20.70 0.48 -19.86
CA LEU A 59 20.93 -0.16 -21.17
C LEU A 59 20.07 -1.41 -21.33
N LEU A 60 19.94 -1.95 -22.56
CA LEU A 60 19.40 -3.28 -22.81
C LEU A 60 20.57 -4.29 -22.80
N GLY A 61 20.61 -5.13 -21.77
CA GLY A 61 21.74 -6.00 -21.43
C GLY A 61 21.54 -7.44 -21.86
N THR A 62 22.55 -8.01 -22.51
CA THR A 62 22.58 -9.41 -23.01
C THR A 62 23.66 -10.26 -22.35
N ALA A 63 24.43 -9.72 -21.41
CA ALA A 63 25.51 -10.44 -20.74
C ALA A 63 24.97 -11.57 -19.87
N ASP A 64 25.80 -12.58 -19.60
CA ASP A 64 25.44 -13.72 -18.73
C ASP A 64 25.08 -13.29 -17.30
N ALA A 65 25.62 -12.16 -16.85
CA ALA A 65 25.31 -11.57 -15.56
C ALA A 65 24.00 -10.75 -15.55
N ASP A 66 23.39 -10.48 -16.71
CA ASP A 66 22.00 -10.00 -16.74
C ASP A 66 21.08 -11.18 -16.46
N HIS A 67 20.34 -11.07 -15.37
CA HIS A 67 19.30 -12.01 -15.04
C HIS A 67 18.02 -11.59 -15.75
N LYS A 68 17.56 -12.47 -16.63
CA LYS A 68 16.58 -12.17 -17.69
C LYS A 68 15.76 -13.40 -18.05
N ASN A 69 14.53 -13.19 -18.46
CA ASN A 69 13.60 -14.17 -19.01
C ASN A 69 13.48 -13.96 -20.53
N GLY A 70 14.51 -14.36 -21.27
CA GLY A 70 14.60 -14.13 -22.70
C GLY A 70 16.00 -13.68 -23.12
N PRO A 71 16.16 -13.15 -24.35
CA PRO A 71 17.45 -12.66 -24.85
C PRO A 71 18.07 -11.47 -24.09
N GLN A 72 17.29 -10.57 -23.48
CA GLN A 72 17.86 -9.39 -22.79
C GLN A 72 16.92 -8.81 -21.72
N ALA A 73 17.49 -8.05 -20.77
CA ALA A 73 16.75 -7.30 -19.76
C ALA A 73 17.25 -5.84 -19.69
N VAL A 74 16.54 -4.96 -19.01
CA VAL A 74 17.02 -3.59 -18.76
C VAL A 74 17.98 -3.60 -17.57
N ARG A 75 19.20 -3.13 -17.77
CA ARG A 75 20.19 -2.97 -16.70
C ARG A 75 20.35 -1.51 -16.29
N LEU A 76 19.98 -1.18 -15.07
CA LEU A 76 20.08 0.14 -14.45
C LEU A 76 21.37 0.26 -13.61
N GLN A 77 21.97 1.46 -13.56
CA GLN A 77 23.05 1.80 -12.63
C GLN A 77 22.77 3.15 -11.94
N ARG A 78 23.57 3.53 -10.93
CA ARG A 78 23.44 4.81 -10.23
C ARG A 78 21.98 5.07 -9.80
N ASN A 79 21.40 6.17 -10.28
CA ASN A 79 20.01 6.57 -10.09
C ASN A 79 19.22 6.45 -11.41
N GLY A 80 19.48 5.37 -12.16
CA GLY A 80 18.88 5.13 -13.47
C GLY A 80 17.36 5.13 -13.45
N LEU A 81 16.80 5.53 -14.60
CA LEU A 81 15.37 5.65 -14.84
C LEU A 81 14.98 4.83 -16.06
N LEU A 82 13.82 4.21 -15.98
CA LEU A 82 13.14 3.57 -17.10
C LEU A 82 11.73 4.18 -17.19
N THR A 83 11.50 5.01 -18.19
CA THR A 83 10.29 5.84 -18.32
C THR A 83 9.49 5.44 -19.55
N MET A 84 8.19 5.20 -19.39
CA MET A 84 7.28 5.05 -20.51
C MET A 84 7.08 6.38 -21.24
N GLY A 85 7.34 6.39 -22.55
CA GLY A 85 7.09 7.50 -23.46
C GLY A 85 5.67 7.55 -24.03
N PHE A 86 4.79 6.67 -23.56
CA PHE A 86 3.40 6.52 -24.00
C PHE A 86 2.49 6.25 -22.79
N PHE A 87 1.20 6.55 -22.95
CA PHE A 87 0.18 6.19 -21.97
C PHE A 87 -0.48 4.87 -22.38
N VAL A 88 -0.71 3.98 -21.41
CA VAL A 88 -1.68 2.89 -21.60
C VAL A 88 -3.09 3.51 -21.60
N PRO A 89 -3.97 3.15 -22.56
CA PRO A 89 -5.23 3.86 -22.77
C PRO A 89 -6.28 3.57 -21.71
N ASN A 90 -6.22 2.40 -21.07
CA ASN A 90 -7.30 1.84 -20.26
C ASN A 90 -7.06 1.95 -18.75
N GLY A 91 -6.07 2.72 -18.30
CA GLY A 91 -5.68 2.75 -16.88
C GLY A 91 -4.93 1.51 -16.44
N ALA A 92 -4.66 1.43 -15.14
CA ALA A 92 -3.97 0.29 -14.53
C ALA A 92 -4.62 -0.10 -13.20
N SER A 93 -4.96 -1.38 -13.04
CA SER A 93 -5.34 -1.97 -11.75
C SER A 93 -4.11 -2.44 -11.00
N THR A 94 -3.28 -3.29 -11.62
CA THR A 94 -2.02 -3.78 -11.06
C THR A 94 -0.87 -3.59 -12.05
N VAL A 95 0.34 -3.43 -11.50
CA VAL A 95 1.59 -3.48 -12.28
C VAL A 95 2.50 -4.53 -11.66
N THR A 96 3.03 -5.42 -12.49
CA THR A 96 4.07 -6.37 -12.07
C THR A 96 5.37 -6.11 -12.81
N VAL A 97 6.48 -6.23 -12.10
CA VAL A 97 7.82 -6.01 -12.63
C VAL A 97 8.73 -7.12 -12.12
N GLN A 98 9.46 -7.80 -13.01
CA GLN A 98 10.52 -8.70 -12.57
C GLN A 98 11.83 -7.94 -12.32
N HIS A 99 12.56 -8.34 -11.30
CA HIS A 99 13.80 -7.69 -10.90
C HIS A 99 14.80 -8.66 -10.24
N ALA A 100 16.09 -8.37 -10.42
CA ALA A 100 17.21 -9.09 -9.80
C ALA A 100 18.45 -8.18 -9.64
N ILE A 101 19.37 -8.53 -8.75
CA ILE A 101 20.69 -7.89 -8.74
C ILE A 101 21.45 -8.30 -10.01
N TYR A 102 22.29 -7.42 -10.54
CA TYR A 102 23.17 -7.80 -11.64
C TYR A 102 24.28 -8.74 -11.16
N GLY A 103 24.32 -9.98 -11.64
CA GLY A 103 25.34 -10.98 -11.29
C GLY A 103 25.51 -11.17 -9.77
N THR A 104 26.54 -10.53 -9.21
CA THR A 104 26.85 -10.58 -7.76
C THR A 104 27.01 -9.18 -7.15
N ASP A 105 26.50 -8.15 -7.82
CA ASP A 105 26.49 -6.79 -7.30
C ASP A 105 25.72 -6.71 -5.97
N ALA A 106 25.99 -5.65 -5.18
CA ALA A 106 25.27 -5.41 -3.94
C ALA A 106 23.77 -5.15 -4.17
N SER A 107 22.97 -5.25 -3.10
CA SER A 107 21.54 -4.99 -3.16
C SER A 107 21.21 -3.59 -3.67
N SER A 108 20.05 -3.47 -4.35
CA SER A 108 19.59 -2.22 -4.91
C SER A 108 18.12 -1.95 -4.58
N SER A 109 17.82 -0.73 -4.17
CA SER A 109 16.45 -0.27 -3.94
C SER A 109 15.92 0.50 -5.13
N TRP A 110 14.61 0.39 -5.39
CA TRP A 110 13.92 1.08 -6.47
C TRP A 110 12.44 1.30 -6.17
N GLU A 111 11.80 2.17 -6.94
CA GLU A 111 10.40 2.58 -6.75
C GLU A 111 9.65 2.59 -8.09
N LEU A 112 8.35 2.28 -8.04
CA LEU A 112 7.43 2.51 -9.15
C LEU A 112 6.76 3.88 -8.98
N TRP A 113 6.65 4.62 -10.08
CA TRP A 113 5.99 5.91 -10.15
C TRP A 113 4.98 5.93 -11.29
N ALA A 114 3.83 6.57 -11.08
CA ALA A 114 2.78 6.72 -12.07
C ALA A 114 2.51 8.19 -12.39
N GLN A 115 2.11 8.45 -13.63
CA GLN A 115 1.59 9.74 -14.08
C GLN A 115 0.25 9.51 -14.79
N SER A 116 -0.82 10.05 -14.21
CA SER A 116 -2.17 10.02 -14.77
C SER A 116 -2.41 11.24 -15.67
N GLU A 117 -3.01 11.03 -16.84
CA GLU A 117 -3.43 12.13 -17.74
C GLU A 117 -4.68 12.86 -17.20
N ALA A 118 -5.41 12.27 -16.25
CA ALA A 118 -6.66 12.82 -15.72
C ALA A 118 -6.50 14.21 -15.07
N CYS A 119 -5.35 14.50 -14.45
CA CYS A 119 -5.09 15.80 -13.82
C CYS A 119 -4.49 16.85 -14.76
N ASN A 120 -4.05 16.48 -15.98
CA ASN A 120 -3.24 17.31 -16.88
C ASN A 120 -2.03 18.01 -16.22
N CYS A 121 -1.58 17.48 -15.08
CA CYS A 121 -0.65 18.17 -14.19
C CYS A 121 0.80 17.73 -14.34
N ASN A 122 1.09 16.78 -15.24
CA ASN A 122 2.44 16.18 -15.45
C ASN A 122 3.14 15.79 -14.14
N LYS A 123 2.38 15.44 -13.10
CA LYS A 123 2.90 15.07 -11.79
C LYS A 123 3.14 13.56 -11.76
N TRP A 124 4.32 13.17 -11.30
CA TRP A 124 4.64 11.79 -10.97
C TRP A 124 4.32 11.55 -9.49
N THR A 125 3.64 10.44 -9.19
CA THR A 125 3.35 10.01 -7.83
C THR A 125 3.91 8.61 -7.62
N LYS A 126 4.49 8.35 -6.45
CA LYS A 126 4.99 7.02 -6.09
C LYS A 126 3.80 6.06 -5.97
N VAL A 127 4.01 4.81 -6.38
CA VAL A 127 3.04 3.72 -6.27
C VAL A 127 3.62 2.64 -5.38
N GLY A 128 2.92 2.32 -4.29
CA GLY A 128 3.33 1.28 -3.35
C GLY A 128 4.64 1.57 -2.61
N SER A 129 5.15 0.54 -1.96
CA SER A 129 6.39 0.59 -1.18
C SER A 129 7.66 0.55 -2.03
N THR A 130 8.77 1.04 -1.49
CA THR A 130 10.10 0.88 -2.10
C THR A 130 10.51 -0.59 -2.09
N VAL A 131 10.94 -1.12 -3.23
CA VAL A 131 11.40 -2.51 -3.37
C VAL A 131 12.90 -2.58 -3.09
N LEU A 132 13.33 -3.54 -2.27
CA LEU A 132 14.73 -3.86 -2.05
C LEU A 132 15.09 -5.18 -2.74
N THR A 133 15.86 -5.11 -3.81
CA THR A 133 16.35 -6.27 -4.55
C THR A 133 17.63 -6.80 -3.94
N THR A 134 17.61 -8.05 -3.48
CA THR A 134 18.76 -8.75 -2.88
C THR A 134 19.12 -10.05 -3.58
N SER A 135 18.24 -10.57 -4.43
CA SER A 135 18.36 -11.88 -5.08
C SER A 135 18.98 -11.78 -6.47
N SER A 136 19.82 -12.76 -6.84
CA SER A 136 20.32 -13.01 -8.21
C SER A 136 19.36 -13.85 -9.05
N THR A 137 18.22 -14.27 -8.48
CA THR A 137 17.13 -14.90 -9.22
C THR A 137 16.03 -13.88 -9.39
N LEU A 138 15.46 -13.77 -10.61
CA LEU A 138 14.33 -12.89 -10.89
C LEU A 138 13.21 -13.13 -9.86
N GLN A 139 12.76 -12.04 -9.25
CA GLN A 139 11.60 -11.96 -8.37
C GLN A 139 10.58 -11.03 -9.01
N THR A 140 9.29 -11.26 -8.75
CA THR A 140 8.23 -10.39 -9.24
C THR A 140 7.76 -9.47 -8.12
N ALA A 141 7.93 -8.16 -8.30
CA ALA A 141 7.25 -7.15 -7.50
C ALA A 141 5.87 -6.88 -8.10
N ALA A 142 4.84 -6.82 -7.26
CA ALA A 142 3.48 -6.50 -7.66
C ALA A 142 3.01 -5.23 -6.93
N PHE A 143 2.43 -4.30 -7.68
CA PHE A 143 1.93 -3.03 -7.19
C PHE A 143 0.44 -2.92 -7.49
N THR A 144 -0.35 -2.61 -6.47
CA THR A 144 -1.71 -2.11 -6.65
C THR A 144 -1.62 -0.66 -7.10
N VAL A 145 -2.25 -0.34 -8.24
CA VAL A 145 -2.19 0.99 -8.87
C VAL A 145 -3.55 1.69 -8.80
N ASN A 146 -4.61 1.00 -9.24
CA ASN A 146 -5.99 1.49 -9.25
C ASN A 146 -6.17 2.90 -9.85
N ILE A 147 -5.44 3.21 -10.93
CA ILE A 147 -5.56 4.50 -11.65
C ILE A 147 -6.47 4.33 -12.87
N PRO A 148 -7.63 5.00 -12.92
CA PRO A 148 -8.50 5.03 -14.10
C PRO A 148 -7.94 5.94 -15.20
N GLY A 149 -8.33 5.67 -16.44
CA GLY A 149 -7.97 6.49 -17.59
C GLY A 149 -6.49 6.42 -17.93
N LYS A 150 -6.03 7.23 -18.88
CA LYS A 150 -4.65 7.10 -19.39
C LYS A 150 -3.60 7.28 -18.31
N VAL A 151 -2.73 6.28 -18.14
CA VAL A 151 -1.63 6.29 -17.17
C VAL A 151 -0.34 5.82 -17.84
N LYS A 152 0.80 6.28 -17.33
CA LYS A 152 2.12 5.77 -17.70
C LYS A 152 3.01 5.66 -16.47
N PHE A 153 4.08 4.88 -16.59
CA PHE A 153 4.92 4.50 -15.46
C PHE A 153 6.40 4.89 -15.64
N GLU A 154 7.09 5.00 -14.51
CA GLU A 154 8.52 5.20 -14.42
C GLU A 154 9.09 4.35 -13.27
N ILE A 155 10.13 3.58 -13.55
CA ILE A 155 10.91 2.87 -12.54
C ILE A 155 12.12 3.73 -12.18
N ARG A 156 12.31 3.96 -10.88
CA ARG A 156 13.41 4.77 -10.35
C ARG A 156 14.30 3.96 -9.45
N LYS A 157 15.56 3.77 -9.83
CA LYS A 157 16.57 3.21 -8.91
C LYS A 157 16.94 4.26 -7.86
N THR A 158 16.82 3.92 -6.58
CA THR A 158 17.02 4.84 -5.45
C THR A 158 18.32 4.59 -4.69
N SER A 159 18.88 3.37 -4.71
CA SER A 159 20.10 3.04 -3.95
C SER A 159 21.37 3.77 -4.40
N GLY A 160 21.36 4.41 -5.58
CA GLY A 160 22.53 5.10 -6.13
C GLY A 160 23.71 4.16 -6.38
N GLY A 161 24.93 4.73 -6.46
CA GLY A 161 26.19 3.96 -6.49
C GLY A 161 26.45 3.15 -7.76
N LEU A 162 27.41 2.22 -7.67
CA LEU A 162 27.85 1.38 -8.81
C LEU A 162 27.11 0.05 -8.92
N ALA A 163 26.38 -0.37 -7.88
CA ALA A 163 25.59 -1.59 -7.91
C ALA A 163 24.48 -1.48 -8.95
N ARG A 164 24.40 -2.48 -9.84
CA ARG A 164 23.45 -2.52 -10.95
C ARG A 164 22.23 -3.38 -10.59
N LEU A 165 21.12 -3.05 -11.24
CA LEU A 165 19.80 -3.65 -11.06
C LEU A 165 19.28 -4.08 -12.42
N ASP A 166 18.86 -5.33 -12.53
CA ASP A 166 18.16 -5.85 -13.70
C ASP A 166 16.65 -5.69 -13.50
N ILE A 167 15.98 -5.21 -14.53
CA ILE A 167 14.52 -5.09 -14.64
C ILE A 167 14.09 -5.84 -15.89
N ASP A 168 13.08 -6.69 -15.73
CA ASP A 168 12.54 -7.50 -16.80
C ASP A 168 11.02 -7.65 -16.67
N ASP A 169 10.36 -8.15 -17.71
CA ASP A 169 8.92 -8.47 -17.74
C ASP A 169 8.03 -7.46 -16.99
N PHE A 170 7.73 -6.35 -17.65
CA PHE A 170 6.83 -5.30 -17.17
C PHE A 170 5.41 -5.55 -17.68
N THR A 171 4.46 -5.74 -16.78
CA THR A 171 3.05 -5.96 -17.14
C THR A 171 2.16 -4.97 -16.41
N VAL A 172 1.28 -4.31 -17.16
CA VAL A 172 0.16 -3.52 -16.68
C VAL A 172 -1.11 -4.34 -16.90
N THR A 173 -1.86 -4.57 -15.82
CA THR A 173 -3.23 -5.08 -15.94
C THR A 173 -4.15 -3.87 -16.12
N ASP A 174 -4.94 -3.86 -17.18
CA ASP A 174 -5.89 -2.78 -17.48
C ASP A 174 -6.78 -2.45 -16.27
N TYR A 175 -7.15 -1.19 -16.14
CA TYR A 175 -8.16 -0.78 -15.17
C TYR A 175 -9.55 -1.11 -15.74
N SER A 176 -10.18 -2.16 -15.23
CA SER A 176 -11.50 -2.65 -15.69
C SER A 176 -12.69 -1.93 -15.03
N GLY A 177 -12.46 -0.75 -14.44
CA GLY A 177 -13.22 -0.39 -13.23
C GLY A 177 -12.70 -1.26 -12.09
N VAL A 178 -12.83 -0.77 -10.86
CA VAL A 178 -12.53 -1.59 -9.69
C VAL A 178 -13.38 -2.86 -9.73
N THR A 179 -12.83 -3.95 -10.26
CA THR A 179 -12.93 -5.23 -9.57
C THR A 179 -11.97 -5.15 -8.38
N GLU A 180 -12.24 -4.19 -7.48
CA GLU A 180 -12.10 -4.53 -6.08
C GLU A 180 -12.94 -5.79 -5.92
N PRO A 181 -12.48 -6.78 -5.16
CA PRO A 181 -13.41 -7.81 -4.76
C PRO A 181 -14.61 -7.06 -4.14
N THR A 182 -15.83 -7.43 -4.52
CA THR A 182 -17.10 -6.83 -4.05
C THR A 182 -17.29 -7.13 -2.57
N ILE A 183 -16.30 -6.80 -1.75
CA ILE A 183 -16.26 -7.13 -0.35
C ILE A 183 -16.65 -5.85 0.38
N ASP A 184 -17.95 -5.68 0.41
CA ASP A 184 -18.61 -4.89 1.43
C ASP A 184 -18.14 -5.36 2.81
N ASN A 185 -17.91 -4.42 3.72
CA ASN A 185 -17.70 -4.71 5.14
C ASN A 185 -16.49 -5.62 5.48
N VAL A 186 -15.43 -5.67 4.66
CA VAL A 186 -14.18 -6.35 5.07
C VAL A 186 -13.18 -5.46 5.76
N ASN A 187 -12.57 -6.06 6.77
CA ASN A 187 -11.50 -5.48 7.56
C ASN A 187 -10.27 -4.98 6.76
N LEU A 188 -10.08 -5.36 5.49
CA LEU A 188 -8.99 -4.87 4.62
C LEU A 188 -9.50 -4.14 3.36
N ALA A 189 -10.75 -3.66 3.31
CA ALA A 189 -11.30 -3.03 2.10
C ALA A 189 -10.47 -1.83 1.62
N LEU A 190 -9.81 -1.13 2.53
CA LEU A 190 -8.96 0.03 2.21
C LEU A 190 -7.50 -0.34 1.98
N GLY A 191 -7.12 -1.61 2.10
CA GLY A 191 -5.79 -2.10 1.75
C GLY A 191 -4.99 -2.72 2.87
N ASN A 192 -3.79 -3.15 2.51
CA ASN A 192 -2.85 -3.86 3.37
C ASN A 192 -1.63 -2.95 3.64
N PRO A 193 -1.60 -2.25 4.78
CA PRO A 193 -0.69 -1.12 5.03
C PRO A 193 0.80 -1.39 4.79
N SER A 194 1.25 -2.61 5.07
CA SER A 194 2.66 -2.98 5.02
C SER A 194 2.94 -4.11 4.02
N GLY A 195 1.94 -4.51 3.22
CA GLY A 195 2.04 -5.72 2.39
C GLY A 195 2.27 -6.99 3.21
N ALA A 196 1.68 -7.09 4.41
CA ALA A 196 1.81 -8.27 5.25
C ALA A 196 1.27 -9.52 4.54
N VAL A 197 1.94 -10.66 4.72
CA VAL A 197 1.57 -11.93 4.08
C VAL A 197 1.41 -13.04 5.11
N ALA A 198 0.51 -14.00 4.84
CA ALA A 198 0.28 -15.17 5.69
C ALA A 198 1.36 -16.25 5.47
N ASP A 199 2.63 -15.85 5.52
CA ASP A 199 3.80 -16.70 5.33
C ASP A 199 4.77 -16.52 6.52
N PRO A 200 5.03 -17.59 7.31
CA PRO A 200 5.95 -17.54 8.46
C PRO A 200 7.39 -17.11 8.11
N SER A 201 7.77 -17.11 6.83
CA SER A 201 9.05 -16.57 6.32
C SER A 201 9.15 -15.05 6.47
N TYR A 202 8.02 -14.36 6.71
CA TYR A 202 7.93 -12.92 6.96
C TYR A 202 7.49 -12.64 8.42
N PRO A 203 8.27 -13.07 9.43
CA PRO A 203 7.80 -13.14 10.81
C PRO A 203 7.51 -11.78 11.46
N ASN A 204 8.11 -10.72 10.93
CA ASN A 204 7.93 -9.35 11.44
C ASN A 204 6.90 -8.55 10.64
N ASN A 205 6.22 -9.20 9.68
CA ASN A 205 5.17 -8.64 8.86
C ASN A 205 4.14 -9.73 8.47
N TYR A 206 3.73 -10.52 9.46
CA TYR A 206 2.91 -11.70 9.26
C TYR A 206 1.41 -11.37 9.31
N LEU A 207 0.68 -11.73 8.26
CA LEU A 207 -0.76 -11.44 8.17
C LEU A 207 -1.58 -12.47 8.96
N LEU A 208 -2.28 -12.01 9.98
CA LEU A 208 -3.27 -12.77 10.74
C LEU A 208 -4.66 -12.24 10.42
N ALA A 209 -5.40 -12.97 9.58
CA ALA A 209 -6.79 -12.64 9.29
C ALA A 209 -7.73 -13.35 10.27
N LYS A 210 -8.62 -12.59 10.91
CA LYS A 210 -9.74 -13.09 11.70
C LYS A 210 -11.05 -12.48 11.17
N PRO A 211 -12.22 -13.10 11.42
CA PRO A 211 -13.49 -12.51 11.00
C PRO A 211 -13.71 -11.10 11.56
N GLN A 212 -13.23 -10.84 12.78
CA GLN A 212 -13.49 -9.59 13.49
C GLN A 212 -12.54 -8.45 13.11
N TYR A 213 -11.31 -8.75 12.70
CA TYR A 213 -10.27 -7.78 12.37
C TYR A 213 -9.09 -8.51 11.70
N VAL A 214 -8.22 -7.76 11.03
CA VAL A 214 -7.00 -8.28 10.40
C VAL A 214 -5.77 -7.60 11.00
N VAL A 215 -4.71 -8.37 11.26
CA VAL A 215 -3.50 -7.91 11.94
C VAL A 215 -2.28 -8.11 11.05
N GLY A 216 -1.47 -7.07 10.88
CA GLY A 216 -0.07 -7.20 10.50
C GLY A 216 0.75 -7.42 11.76
N TYR A 217 1.15 -8.67 12.04
CA TYR A 217 1.79 -9.05 13.30
C TYR A 217 3.32 -9.01 13.20
N ASN A 218 3.96 -8.58 14.29
CA ASN A 218 5.40 -8.56 14.42
C ASN A 218 5.84 -9.51 15.54
N ARG A 219 6.36 -10.67 15.15
CA ARG A 219 6.83 -11.70 16.08
C ARG A 219 7.88 -11.16 17.04
N ASP A 220 8.88 -10.43 16.52
CA ASP A 220 10.02 -10.00 17.33
C ASP A 220 9.67 -8.85 18.28
N GLN A 221 8.59 -8.11 18.01
CA GLN A 221 8.07 -7.10 18.92
C GLN A 221 6.98 -7.60 19.87
N GLY A 222 6.44 -8.80 19.67
CA GLY A 222 5.36 -9.35 20.48
C GLY A 222 4.07 -8.52 20.46
N LYS A 223 3.81 -7.78 19.37
CA LYS A 223 2.64 -6.91 19.19
C LYS A 223 2.31 -6.72 17.70
N PRO A 224 1.13 -6.17 17.36
CA PRO A 224 0.85 -5.68 16.01
C PRO A 224 1.83 -4.61 15.54
N ASN A 225 2.13 -4.64 14.24
CA ASN A 225 2.51 -3.44 13.47
C ASN A 225 1.27 -2.55 13.28
N TRP A 226 0.15 -3.17 12.88
CA TRP A 226 -1.15 -2.55 12.71
C TRP A 226 -2.28 -3.58 12.84
N VAL A 227 -3.50 -3.11 13.11
CA VAL A 227 -4.75 -3.86 13.09
C VAL A 227 -5.78 -3.04 12.31
N SER A 228 -6.49 -3.69 11.39
CA SER A 228 -7.50 -3.08 10.53
C SER A 228 -8.85 -3.76 10.72
N TRP A 229 -9.93 -2.98 10.79
CA TRP A 229 -11.30 -3.50 10.88
C TRP A 229 -12.33 -2.54 10.29
N HIS A 230 -13.41 -3.13 9.79
CA HIS A 230 -14.64 -2.41 9.47
C HIS A 230 -15.53 -2.35 10.72
N LEU A 231 -16.28 -1.28 10.90
CA LEU A 231 -17.20 -1.13 12.01
C LEU A 231 -18.50 -0.51 11.53
N GLU A 232 -19.60 -1.20 11.82
CA GLU A 232 -20.95 -0.76 11.54
C GLU A 232 -21.87 -0.90 12.77
N ALA A 233 -23.09 -0.38 12.66
CA ALA A 233 -24.07 -0.43 13.74
C ALA A 233 -24.39 -1.86 14.19
N ALA A 234 -24.34 -2.85 13.28
CA ALA A 234 -24.60 -4.25 13.58
C ALA A 234 -23.56 -4.87 14.53
N ASP A 235 -22.35 -4.33 14.60
CA ASP A 235 -21.29 -4.83 15.49
C ASP A 235 -21.46 -4.39 16.95
N VAL A 236 -22.16 -3.27 17.19
CA VAL A 236 -22.27 -2.59 18.49
C VAL A 236 -23.63 -2.80 19.19
N VAL A 237 -24.40 -3.80 18.76
CA VAL A 237 -25.76 -4.10 19.25
C VAL A 237 -25.84 -4.63 20.70
N SER A 238 -24.74 -4.68 21.44
CA SER A 238 -24.69 -5.00 22.88
C SER A 238 -25.33 -6.35 23.26
N LEU A 239 -25.23 -7.34 22.39
CA LEU A 239 -25.72 -8.71 22.62
C LEU A 239 -24.78 -9.54 23.51
N ALA A 240 -23.54 -9.09 23.69
CA ALA A 240 -22.55 -9.71 24.55
C ALA A 240 -21.94 -8.72 25.54
N ASN A 241 -21.72 -9.19 26.77
CA ASN A 241 -20.90 -8.48 27.74
C ASN A 241 -19.42 -8.54 27.33
N ARG A 242 -18.62 -7.63 27.89
CA ARG A 242 -17.17 -7.68 27.80
C ARG A 242 -16.65 -8.98 28.44
N GLN A 243 -15.81 -9.73 27.72
CA GLN A 243 -15.37 -11.07 28.15
C GLN A 243 -14.18 -11.06 29.11
N ASP A 244 -13.27 -10.08 28.98
CA ASP A 244 -12.08 -9.94 29.84
C ASP A 244 -11.17 -11.19 29.87
N ASP A 245 -11.23 -12.03 28.83
CA ASP A 245 -10.56 -13.32 28.71
C ASP A 245 -9.23 -13.22 27.95
N PHE A 246 -8.34 -12.33 28.44
CA PHE A 246 -7.00 -12.13 27.88
C PHE A 246 -6.22 -13.42 27.76
N ARG A 247 -5.90 -13.82 26.52
CA ARG A 247 -5.26 -15.12 26.25
C ARG A 247 -4.32 -15.06 25.06
N ASN A 248 -3.36 -15.97 25.07
CA ASN A 248 -2.47 -16.19 23.95
C ASN A 248 -3.25 -16.60 22.68
N ASP A 249 -2.71 -16.22 21.53
CA ASP A 249 -3.27 -16.63 20.24
C ASP A 249 -2.58 -17.91 19.76
N THR A 250 -3.30 -19.02 19.84
CA THR A 250 -2.80 -20.34 19.44
C THR A 250 -2.73 -20.53 17.94
N SER A 251 -3.17 -19.56 17.13
CA SER A 251 -3.02 -19.60 15.66
C SER A 251 -1.67 -19.09 15.17
N LEU A 252 -0.81 -18.60 16.07
CA LEU A 252 0.56 -18.22 15.70
C LEU A 252 1.37 -19.46 15.29
N PRO A 253 2.30 -19.35 14.32
CA PRO A 253 3.14 -20.46 13.88
C PRO A 253 3.89 -21.14 15.04
N ASP A 254 4.09 -22.45 14.91
CA ASP A 254 4.78 -23.26 15.93
C ASP A 254 6.17 -22.71 16.25
N GLY A 255 6.49 -22.68 17.54
CA GLY A 255 7.76 -22.17 18.06
C GLY A 255 7.84 -20.65 18.21
N TRP A 256 6.84 -19.89 17.74
CA TRP A 256 6.80 -18.46 17.99
C TRP A 256 6.40 -18.17 19.43
N TYR A 257 6.94 -17.08 19.97
CA TYR A 257 6.53 -16.62 21.29
C TYR A 257 5.06 -16.18 21.26
N GLN A 258 4.22 -16.84 22.05
CA GLN A 258 2.83 -16.43 22.23
C GLN A 258 2.72 -15.61 23.50
N VAL A 259 2.42 -14.32 23.34
CA VAL A 259 2.19 -13.40 24.46
C VAL A 259 1.05 -13.92 25.31
N GLN A 260 1.28 -14.02 26.62
CA GLN A 260 0.31 -14.56 27.56
C GLN A 260 -0.55 -13.45 28.17
N GLY A 261 -1.74 -13.79 28.66
CA GLY A 261 -2.57 -12.84 29.42
C GLY A 261 -1.83 -12.26 30.63
N THR A 262 -0.86 -12.99 31.21
CA THR A 262 -0.04 -12.56 32.35
C THR A 262 1.18 -11.72 31.98
N SER A 263 1.55 -11.61 30.70
CA SER A 263 2.79 -10.95 30.24
C SER A 263 2.93 -9.48 30.63
N TYR A 264 1.82 -8.79 30.91
CA TYR A 264 1.79 -7.37 31.24
C TYR A 264 1.77 -7.11 32.75
N VAL A 265 1.64 -8.15 33.57
CA VAL A 265 1.51 -8.00 35.03
C VAL A 265 2.75 -7.34 35.61
N GLY A 266 2.55 -6.32 36.44
CA GLY A 266 3.64 -5.58 37.08
C GLY A 266 4.42 -4.63 36.17
N SER A 267 4.10 -4.56 34.88
CA SER A 267 4.78 -3.66 33.93
C SER A 267 4.46 -2.19 34.21
N GLY A 268 3.23 -1.87 34.65
CA GLY A 268 2.76 -0.48 34.73
C GLY A 268 2.19 0.05 33.40
N PHE A 269 2.02 -0.82 32.40
CA PHE A 269 1.28 -0.58 31.18
C PHE A 269 -0.01 -1.41 31.17
N ASP A 270 -1.06 -0.85 30.56
CA ASP A 270 -2.30 -1.56 30.28
C ASP A 270 -2.12 -2.51 29.10
N ARG A 271 -3.00 -3.53 29.03
CA ARG A 271 -3.22 -4.33 27.82
C ARG A 271 -4.08 -3.51 26.85
N GLY A 272 -3.44 -2.59 26.14
CA GLY A 272 -4.12 -1.68 25.20
C GLY A 272 -4.62 -2.43 23.98
N HIS A 273 -5.93 -2.38 23.73
CA HIS A 273 -6.52 -3.00 22.54
C HIS A 273 -6.20 -2.14 21.31
N ASN A 274 -5.95 -2.77 20.16
CA ASN A 274 -6.00 -2.07 18.88
C ASN A 274 -7.45 -2.02 18.36
N CYS A 275 -8.05 -3.19 18.08
CA CYS A 275 -9.50 -3.32 17.88
C CYS A 275 -10.19 -3.46 19.26
N PRO A 276 -10.97 -2.48 19.72
CA PRO A 276 -11.47 -2.45 21.09
C PRO A 276 -12.65 -3.40 21.27
N SER A 277 -12.78 -3.96 22.48
CA SER A 277 -13.90 -4.83 22.86
C SER A 277 -15.27 -4.20 22.57
N ALA A 278 -15.42 -2.89 22.76
CA ALA A 278 -16.70 -2.19 22.56
C ALA A 278 -17.12 -2.09 21.08
N ASP A 279 -16.22 -2.37 20.14
CA ASP A 279 -16.50 -2.41 18.70
C ASP A 279 -16.95 -3.82 18.25
N ARG A 280 -16.98 -4.81 19.17
CA ARG A 280 -17.38 -6.19 18.88
C ARG A 280 -18.28 -6.72 20.00
N THR A 281 -19.56 -6.36 19.96
CA THR A 281 -20.56 -6.72 20.98
C THR A 281 -21.73 -7.52 20.42
N SER A 282 -21.71 -7.85 19.12
CA SER A 282 -22.74 -8.62 18.45
C SER A 282 -22.82 -10.09 18.88
N SER A 283 -21.74 -10.65 19.42
CA SER A 283 -21.73 -12.00 20.01
C SER A 283 -20.59 -12.16 21.03
N VAL A 284 -20.70 -13.18 21.89
CA VAL A 284 -19.63 -13.54 22.85
C VAL A 284 -18.34 -13.88 22.13
N GLU A 285 -18.44 -14.60 21.00
CA GLU A 285 -17.29 -14.96 20.16
C GLU A 285 -16.60 -13.73 19.59
N ASN A 286 -17.36 -12.78 19.03
CA ASN A 286 -16.81 -11.56 18.47
C ASN A 286 -16.13 -10.72 19.55
N ASN A 287 -16.73 -10.61 20.73
CA ASN A 287 -16.13 -9.88 21.84
C ASN A 287 -14.85 -10.56 22.35
N SER A 288 -14.92 -11.87 22.64
CA SER A 288 -13.77 -12.68 23.10
C SER A 288 -12.59 -12.63 22.14
N ALA A 289 -12.84 -12.55 20.82
CA ALA A 289 -11.77 -12.41 19.83
C ALA A 289 -10.91 -11.17 20.07
N THR A 290 -11.46 -10.07 20.58
CA THR A 290 -10.69 -8.84 20.86
C THR A 290 -9.68 -8.98 22.00
N PHE A 291 -9.81 -10.01 22.84
CA PHE A 291 -8.94 -10.29 23.98
C PHE A 291 -7.73 -11.20 23.66
N LEU A 292 -7.56 -11.59 22.40
CA LEU A 292 -6.33 -12.26 21.95
C LEU A 292 -5.14 -11.31 22.10
N MET A 293 -4.03 -11.79 22.66
CA MET A 293 -2.85 -10.94 22.89
C MET A 293 -2.19 -10.47 21.58
N THR A 294 -2.49 -11.09 20.44
CA THR A 294 -2.13 -10.59 19.10
C THR A 294 -2.86 -9.30 18.71
N ASN A 295 -3.83 -8.82 19.49
CA ASN A 295 -4.50 -7.52 19.35
C ASN A 295 -4.02 -6.49 20.38
N MET A 296 -3.03 -6.82 21.22
CA MET A 296 -2.59 -5.97 22.33
C MET A 296 -1.29 -5.23 22.05
N MET A 297 -1.16 -4.04 22.64
CA MET A 297 0.10 -3.30 22.78
C MET A 297 0.28 -2.78 24.21
N PRO A 298 1.52 -2.62 24.73
CA PRO A 298 1.76 -1.93 25.98
C PRO A 298 1.36 -0.46 25.86
N GLN A 299 0.28 -0.06 26.54
CA GLN A 299 -0.27 1.28 26.45
C GLN A 299 -0.27 1.95 27.83
N ALA A 300 0.22 3.19 27.91
CA ALA A 300 0.21 3.96 29.14
C ALA A 300 -1.24 4.19 29.60
N ALA A 301 -1.51 4.05 30.89
CA ALA A 301 -2.87 4.09 31.44
C ALA A 301 -3.61 5.41 31.14
N ASP A 302 -2.89 6.54 31.14
CA ASP A 302 -3.49 7.82 30.79
C ASP A 302 -3.77 7.98 29.30
N ASN A 303 -3.00 7.32 28.44
CA ASN A 303 -3.30 7.26 27.00
C ASN A 303 -4.54 6.39 26.78
N ASN A 304 -4.50 5.13 27.24
CA ASN A 304 -5.53 4.11 27.04
C ASN A 304 -6.91 4.56 27.52
N GLN A 305 -7.02 5.00 28.77
CA GLN A 305 -8.32 5.29 29.40
C GLN A 305 -8.63 6.80 29.44
N GLY A 306 -7.87 7.60 28.68
CA GLY A 306 -8.09 9.03 28.46
C GLY A 306 -8.43 9.32 26.99
N PRO A 307 -7.61 10.07 26.24
CA PRO A 307 -7.92 10.47 24.86
C PRO A 307 -8.20 9.28 23.94
N TRP A 308 -7.53 8.14 24.12
CA TRP A 308 -7.75 6.97 23.28
C TRP A 308 -9.17 6.40 23.43
N ALA A 309 -9.60 6.14 24.66
CA ALA A 309 -10.96 5.71 24.96
C ALA A 309 -12.03 6.72 24.51
N VAL A 310 -11.75 8.04 24.62
CA VAL A 310 -12.68 9.08 24.16
C VAL A 310 -12.81 9.06 22.63
N LEU A 311 -11.71 8.88 21.88
CA LEU A 311 -11.76 8.73 20.42
C LEU A 311 -12.56 7.47 20.03
N GLU A 312 -12.34 6.35 20.70
CA GLU A 312 -13.10 5.12 20.46
C GLU A 312 -14.60 5.32 20.73
N GLY A 313 -14.95 6.06 21.79
CA GLY A 313 -16.34 6.48 22.06
C GLY A 313 -16.91 7.31 20.92
N TYR A 314 -16.19 8.35 20.50
CA TYR A 314 -16.59 9.21 19.38
C TYR A 314 -16.84 8.43 18.10
N THR A 315 -15.97 7.47 17.77
CA THR A 315 -16.15 6.61 16.59
C THR A 315 -17.45 5.83 16.62
N ARG A 316 -17.87 5.34 17.80
CA ARG A 316 -19.15 4.64 17.96
C ARG A 316 -20.35 5.60 17.92
N ASP A 317 -20.20 6.80 18.48
CA ASP A 317 -21.27 7.82 18.50
C ASP A 317 -21.67 8.29 17.10
N ILE A 318 -20.75 8.23 16.12
CA ILE A 318 -21.02 8.59 14.73
C ILE A 318 -21.57 7.44 13.86
N LEU A 319 -21.62 6.20 14.36
CA LEU A 319 -22.15 5.06 13.59
C LEU A 319 -23.61 5.17 13.14
N PRO A 320 -24.52 5.87 13.85
CA PRO A 320 -25.87 6.08 13.32
C PRO A 320 -25.84 6.81 11.96
N GLY A 321 -26.13 6.06 10.89
CA GLY A 321 -26.10 6.56 9.51
C GLY A 321 -24.73 6.51 8.83
N ASN A 322 -23.68 6.07 9.54
CA ASN A 322 -22.35 5.87 8.98
C ASN A 322 -21.83 4.46 9.24
N GLU A 323 -20.83 4.09 8.47
CA GLU A 323 -19.91 3.00 8.73
C GLU A 323 -18.49 3.54 8.68
N VAL A 324 -17.57 2.85 9.34
CA VAL A 324 -16.20 3.33 9.44
C VAL A 324 -15.20 2.21 9.20
N TYR A 325 -14.11 2.57 8.56
CA TYR A 325 -12.95 1.71 8.38
C TYR A 325 -11.82 2.25 9.23
N ILE A 326 -11.26 1.41 10.10
CA ILE A 326 -10.28 1.82 11.10
C ILE A 326 -9.01 1.01 10.92
N ILE A 327 -7.88 1.72 10.86
CA ILE A 327 -6.54 1.15 10.92
C ILE A 327 -5.85 1.74 12.14
N CYS A 328 -5.36 0.88 13.02
CA CYS A 328 -4.73 1.25 14.28
C CYS A 328 -3.34 0.62 14.37
N GLY A 329 -2.40 1.29 15.01
CA GLY A 329 -1.12 0.67 15.32
C GLY A 329 -0.28 1.47 16.30
N SER A 330 0.97 1.06 16.41
CA SER A 330 1.96 1.71 17.26
C SER A 330 3.36 1.58 16.67
N TYR A 331 4.19 2.61 16.87
CA TYR A 331 5.57 2.64 16.37
C TYR A 331 6.54 3.21 17.40
N GLY A 332 7.82 3.12 17.06
CA GLY A 332 8.94 3.53 17.91
C GLY A 332 9.09 2.65 19.16
N VAL A 333 10.01 3.06 20.04
CA VAL A 333 10.38 2.34 21.25
C VAL A 333 10.45 3.34 22.40
N GLY A 334 9.84 3.00 23.55
CA GLY A 334 9.98 3.77 24.79
C GLY A 334 8.73 4.54 25.22
N GLY A 335 7.85 3.90 25.97
CA GLY A 335 6.68 4.54 26.58
C GLY A 335 6.90 4.87 28.05
N THR A 336 6.05 5.72 28.63
CA THR A 336 6.07 6.01 30.08
C THR A 336 4.76 5.59 30.73
N GLY A 337 4.78 4.45 31.42
CA GLY A 337 3.66 3.90 32.18
C GLY A 337 3.63 4.37 33.63
N VAL A 338 2.83 3.70 34.46
CA VAL A 338 2.72 4.01 35.91
C VAL A 338 4.04 3.80 36.64
N ASN A 339 4.83 2.82 36.18
CA ASN A 339 6.14 2.50 36.75
C ASN A 339 7.30 3.26 36.10
N GLY A 340 7.01 4.28 35.28
CA GLY A 340 8.01 5.08 34.57
C GLY A 340 8.29 4.60 33.15
N TYR A 341 9.42 5.05 32.60
CA TYR A 341 9.84 4.75 31.23
C TYR A 341 10.28 3.30 31.06
N MET A 342 9.80 2.64 30.01
CA MET A 342 10.26 1.32 29.60
C MET A 342 10.30 1.18 28.07
N GLU A 343 11.29 0.43 27.59
CA GLU A 343 11.45 0.08 26.17
C GLU A 343 10.84 -1.28 25.83
N SER A 344 10.77 -2.18 26.81
CA SER A 344 10.19 -3.50 26.67
C SER A 344 9.62 -4.02 27.98
N ILE A 345 8.73 -5.01 27.88
CA ILE A 345 8.17 -5.76 29.01
C ILE A 345 8.37 -7.26 28.78
N ASP A 346 8.00 -8.06 29.79
CA ASP A 346 8.00 -9.52 29.69
C ASP A 346 9.35 -10.11 29.27
N GLN A 347 10.40 -9.69 30.00
CA GLN A 347 11.79 -10.09 29.77
C GLN A 347 12.32 -9.71 28.37
N GLY A 348 11.86 -8.58 27.83
CA GLY A 348 12.31 -8.07 26.53
C GLY A 348 11.54 -8.60 25.32
N ARG A 349 10.57 -9.49 25.52
CA ARG A 349 9.83 -10.15 24.44
C ARG A 349 8.70 -9.32 23.85
N ILE A 350 8.32 -8.24 24.52
CA ILE A 350 7.26 -7.34 24.05
C ILE A 350 7.82 -5.93 24.05
N THR A 351 7.86 -5.30 22.88
CA THR A 351 8.32 -3.92 22.73
C THR A 351 7.26 -2.96 23.24
N VAL A 352 7.66 -1.97 24.05
CA VAL A 352 6.81 -0.85 24.44
C VAL A 352 6.95 0.24 23.38
N PRO A 353 5.88 0.57 22.63
CA PRO A 353 5.94 1.66 21.66
C PRO A 353 6.00 3.02 22.36
N ASN A 354 6.60 4.02 21.73
CA ASN A 354 6.53 5.40 22.23
C ASN A 354 5.35 6.20 21.65
N ARG A 355 4.73 5.69 20.58
CA ARG A 355 3.62 6.34 19.85
C ARG A 355 2.51 5.33 19.54
N THR A 356 1.26 5.79 19.66
CA THR A 356 0.06 5.04 19.26
C THR A 356 -0.75 5.87 18.27
N TRP A 357 -1.19 5.27 17.17
CA TRP A 357 -1.84 5.99 16.07
C TRP A 357 -3.09 5.27 15.59
N LYS A 358 -4.02 6.03 15.00
CA LYS A 358 -5.25 5.51 14.42
C LYS A 358 -5.68 6.37 13.24
N VAL A 359 -6.11 5.73 12.16
CA VAL A 359 -6.76 6.32 10.99
C VAL A 359 -8.18 5.78 10.90
N ILE A 360 -9.16 6.67 10.75
CA ILE A 360 -10.59 6.35 10.69
C ILE A 360 -11.16 7.02 9.44
N VAL A 361 -11.63 6.22 8.49
CA VAL A 361 -12.34 6.69 7.30
C VAL A 361 -13.84 6.55 7.56
N ILE A 362 -14.58 7.65 7.40
CA ILE A 362 -16.00 7.73 7.73
C ILE A 362 -16.82 7.81 6.45
N LEU A 363 -17.72 6.84 6.25
CA LEU A 363 -18.63 6.77 5.11
C LEU A 363 -20.08 6.74 5.61
N PRO A 364 -21.04 7.34 4.89
CA PRO A 364 -22.44 7.00 5.09
C PRO A 364 -22.64 5.49 4.88
N VAL A 365 -23.61 4.84 5.52
CA VAL A 365 -23.91 3.42 5.24
C VAL A 365 -24.30 3.23 3.77
N GLY A 366 -23.79 2.20 3.11
CA GLY A 366 -24.20 1.79 1.76
C GLY A 366 -23.30 0.69 1.19
N ASP A 367 -23.52 0.30 -0.07
CA ASP A 367 -22.72 -0.77 -0.69
C ASP A 367 -21.47 -0.23 -1.40
N ASN A 368 -20.48 -1.10 -1.61
CA ASN A 368 -19.26 -0.84 -2.40
C ASN A 368 -18.34 0.23 -1.79
N ASP A 369 -18.07 0.10 -0.49
CA ASP A 369 -17.46 1.12 0.36
C ASP A 369 -16.19 1.78 -0.18
N ALA A 370 -15.22 0.99 -0.63
CA ALA A 370 -13.96 1.51 -1.16
C ALA A 370 -14.19 2.50 -2.32
N SER A 371 -15.19 2.24 -3.17
CA SER A 371 -15.54 3.11 -4.30
C SER A 371 -16.23 4.42 -3.88
N ARG A 372 -16.79 4.48 -2.67
CA ARG A 372 -17.46 5.67 -2.12
C ARG A 372 -16.48 6.60 -1.40
N VAL A 373 -15.26 6.16 -1.15
CA VAL A 373 -14.20 7.04 -0.64
C VAL A 373 -13.78 8.00 -1.75
N SER A 374 -13.81 9.29 -1.44
CA SER A 374 -13.56 10.37 -2.38
C SER A 374 -12.72 11.48 -1.73
N ALA A 375 -12.30 12.46 -2.52
CA ALA A 375 -11.55 13.63 -2.04
C ALA A 375 -12.24 14.45 -0.94
N THR A 376 -13.55 14.26 -0.73
CA THR A 376 -14.36 14.92 0.31
C THR A 376 -14.70 14.02 1.49
N THR A 377 -14.34 12.74 1.43
CA THR A 377 -14.56 11.80 2.54
C THR A 377 -13.79 12.27 3.77
N ARG A 378 -14.46 12.26 4.93
CA ARG A 378 -13.83 12.66 6.18
C ARG A 378 -12.92 11.53 6.67
N VAL A 379 -11.66 11.86 6.89
CA VAL A 379 -10.66 10.96 7.46
C VAL A 379 -10.11 11.59 8.73
N ILE A 380 -10.13 10.85 9.84
CA ILE A 380 -9.53 11.27 11.10
C ILE A 380 -8.24 10.47 11.27
N ALA A 381 -7.11 11.16 11.38
CA ALA A 381 -5.83 10.58 11.73
C ALA A 381 -5.34 11.19 13.05
N VAL A 382 -4.90 10.35 13.99
CA VAL A 382 -4.30 10.77 15.27
C VAL A 382 -2.99 10.04 15.49
N ASP A 383 -2.05 10.71 16.14
CA ASP A 383 -0.79 10.14 16.60
C ASP A 383 -0.46 10.66 18.00
N MET A 384 -0.66 9.80 19.00
CA MET A 384 -0.61 10.12 20.42
C MET A 384 0.69 9.63 21.06
N PRO A 385 1.28 10.38 22.00
CA PRO A 385 2.39 9.86 22.80
C PRO A 385 1.89 8.75 23.74
N ASN A 386 2.64 7.66 23.82
CA ASN A 386 2.36 6.56 24.74
C ASN A 386 2.92 6.85 26.14
N THR A 387 2.33 7.84 26.81
CA THR A 387 2.84 8.38 28.08
C THR A 387 1.72 8.68 29.06
N ASN A 388 2.02 8.55 30.34
CA ASN A 388 1.24 9.17 31.40
C ASN A 388 1.34 10.70 31.36
N GLY A 389 0.34 11.39 31.93
CA GLY A 389 0.21 12.85 31.94
C GLY A 389 -0.78 13.42 30.93
N ILE A 390 -1.40 12.59 30.07
CA ILE A 390 -2.31 13.06 29.01
C ILE A 390 -3.78 12.72 29.24
N ARG A 391 -4.14 12.15 30.40
CA ARG A 391 -5.47 11.58 30.70
C ARG A 391 -6.65 12.45 30.29
N ASN A 392 -6.52 13.76 30.56
CA ASN A 392 -7.58 14.75 30.34
C ASN A 392 -7.35 15.61 29.09
N THR A 393 -6.36 15.27 28.26
CA THR A 393 -6.12 15.97 27.00
C THR A 393 -7.14 15.49 25.98
N SER A 394 -7.75 16.42 25.23
CA SER A 394 -8.65 16.06 24.13
C SER A 394 -7.88 15.27 23.08
N TRP A 395 -8.45 14.18 22.56
CA TRP A 395 -7.84 13.43 21.46
C TRP A 395 -7.60 14.33 20.23
N GLY A 396 -8.43 15.37 20.06
CA GLY A 396 -8.32 16.33 18.97
C GLY A 396 -7.00 17.09 18.96
N THR A 397 -6.30 17.20 20.09
CA THR A 397 -4.97 17.81 20.21
C THR A 397 -3.88 16.99 19.49
N PHE A 398 -4.13 15.70 19.27
CA PHE A 398 -3.18 14.78 18.64
C PHE A 398 -3.52 14.46 17.19
N ARG A 399 -4.42 15.24 16.57
CA ARG A 399 -4.72 15.10 15.13
C ARG A 399 -3.47 15.33 14.30
N THR A 400 -3.34 14.53 13.25
CA THR A 400 -2.28 14.62 12.26
C THR A 400 -2.86 14.28 10.87
N SER A 401 -2.02 14.21 9.86
CA SER A 401 -2.39 13.73 8.52
C SER A 401 -2.04 12.24 8.38
N VAL A 402 -2.66 11.55 7.43
CA VAL A 402 -2.30 10.15 7.13
C VAL A 402 -0.86 10.10 6.59
N ASP A 403 -0.47 11.05 5.71
CA ASP A 403 0.90 11.20 5.19
C ASP A 403 1.96 11.21 6.32
N ALA A 404 1.65 11.86 7.45
CA ALA A 404 2.58 11.95 8.58
C ALA A 404 2.73 10.62 9.33
N ILE A 405 1.66 9.82 9.40
CA ILE A 405 1.70 8.46 9.97
C ILE A 405 2.48 7.54 9.02
N GLU A 406 2.22 7.61 7.71
CA GLU A 406 2.98 6.87 6.70
C GLU A 406 4.46 7.20 6.73
N GLN A 407 4.80 8.49 6.83
CA GLN A 407 6.18 8.93 6.97
C GLN A 407 6.85 8.35 8.23
N ALA A 408 6.12 8.29 9.35
CA ALA A 408 6.65 7.77 10.61
C ALA A 408 6.78 6.23 10.64
N THR A 409 5.96 5.52 9.85
CA THR A 409 5.84 4.05 9.90
C THR A 409 6.46 3.33 8.70
N GLY A 410 6.58 4.01 7.56
CA GLY A 410 6.95 3.42 6.27
C GLY A 410 5.82 2.63 5.60
N TYR A 411 4.58 2.75 6.09
CA TYR A 411 3.40 2.09 5.53
C TYR A 411 2.78 2.91 4.40
N ASP A 412 1.98 2.25 3.57
CA ASP A 412 1.08 2.81 2.55
C ASP A 412 -0.35 2.51 3.03
N LEU A 413 -0.91 3.46 3.78
CA LEU A 413 -2.24 3.37 4.36
C LEU A 413 -3.27 3.71 3.27
N LEU A 414 -4.45 3.08 3.35
CA LEU A 414 -5.50 3.29 2.36
C LEU A 414 -5.10 2.92 0.91
N SER A 415 -4.12 2.01 0.78
CA SER A 415 -3.45 1.62 -0.47
C SER A 415 -4.37 1.07 -1.59
N GLN A 416 -5.62 0.70 -1.29
CA GLN A 416 -6.58 0.27 -2.33
C GLN A 416 -7.31 1.42 -2.99
N LEU A 417 -7.29 2.61 -2.38
CA LEU A 417 -7.85 3.81 -2.98
C LEU A 417 -7.01 4.26 -4.17
N SER A 418 -7.62 4.94 -5.15
CA SER A 418 -6.84 5.54 -6.24
C SER A 418 -5.87 6.57 -5.69
N VAL A 419 -4.71 6.70 -6.33
CA VAL A 419 -3.68 7.68 -5.95
C VAL A 419 -4.23 9.11 -5.86
N GLU A 420 -5.20 9.47 -6.71
CA GLU A 420 -5.86 10.77 -6.66
C GLU A 420 -6.67 10.97 -5.38
N VAL A 421 -7.38 9.94 -4.92
CA VAL A 421 -8.15 9.98 -3.67
C VAL A 421 -7.21 10.01 -2.47
N GLN A 422 -6.20 9.15 -2.45
CA GLN A 422 -5.13 9.12 -1.43
C GLN A 422 -4.52 10.52 -1.26
N THR A 423 -3.98 11.09 -2.35
CA THR A 423 -3.39 12.44 -2.37
C THR A 423 -4.34 13.52 -1.80
N ALA A 424 -5.64 13.39 -2.08
CA ALA A 424 -6.63 14.36 -1.67
C ALA A 424 -7.05 14.26 -0.20
N ILE A 425 -7.00 13.08 0.41
CA ILE A 425 -7.46 12.87 1.80
C ILE A 425 -6.29 12.74 2.79
N GLU A 426 -5.17 12.17 2.37
CA GLU A 426 -4.07 11.77 3.28
C GLU A 426 -3.21 12.95 3.72
N SER A 427 -3.12 13.99 2.90
CA SER A 427 -2.39 15.23 3.21
C SER A 427 -3.14 16.18 4.16
N LYS A 428 -4.43 15.92 4.43
CA LYS A 428 -5.27 16.78 5.27
C LYS A 428 -5.22 16.37 6.73
N VAL A 429 -5.25 17.36 7.61
CA VAL A 429 -5.53 17.16 9.05
C VAL A 429 -7.02 17.42 9.28
N ASP A 430 -7.73 16.46 9.89
CA ASP A 430 -9.16 16.62 10.20
C ASP A 430 -9.41 17.90 11.03
N ALA A 431 -10.39 18.69 10.64
CA ALA A 431 -10.83 19.88 11.37
C ALA A 431 -12.25 19.72 11.94
N GLY A 432 -12.84 18.53 11.83
CA GLY A 432 -14.21 18.29 12.27
C GLY A 432 -14.39 18.21 13.79
N PRO A 433 -15.63 17.95 14.25
CA PRO A 433 -15.97 17.82 15.67
C PRO A 433 -15.21 16.69 16.36
N VAL A 434 -14.97 16.86 17.66
CA VAL A 434 -14.26 15.89 18.51
C VAL A 434 -15.15 15.20 19.55
N GLN A 435 -16.34 15.74 19.76
CA GLN A 435 -17.40 15.29 20.66
C GLN A 435 -18.73 15.81 20.12
#